data_AF-A0A2M8N5S2-F1
#
_entry.id   AF-A0A2M8N5S2-F1
#
_cell.length_a   1.000
_cell.length_b   1.000
_cell.length_c   1.000
_cell.angle_alpha   90.00
_cell.angle_beta   90.00
_cell.angle_gamma   90.00
#
_symmetry.space_group_name_H-M   'P 1'
#
loop_
_entity.id
_entity.type
_entity.pdbx_description
1 polymer ?
#
loop_
_entity_poly.entity_id
_entity_poly.type
_entity_poly.pdbx_seq_one_letter_code
_entity_poly.pdbx_strand_id
1 'polypeptide(L)'
;IVDMITPERFEAMKSVFQGASGVDVTGGMMEKVRLMLRLSRDFSLTTRIVNGLTPKLVYEALIDSTATGTLICASANYPPTN
;
A
#
# COMPACT_ATOMS: atom_id res chain seq x y z
N ILE A 1 -5.37 5.80 -9.14
CA ILE A 1 -4.10 5.48 -8.45
C ILE A 1 -4.33 5.80 -6.98
N VAL A 2 -3.90 4.92 -6.05
CA VAL A 2 -4.01 5.14 -4.60
C VAL A 2 -2.60 5.28 -4.06
N ASP A 3 -2.28 6.46 -3.53
CA ASP A 3 -0.92 6.79 -3.12
C ASP A 3 -0.62 6.29 -1.69
N MET A 4 -1.63 6.24 -0.82
CA MET A 4 -1.49 5.82 0.57
C MET A 4 -2.75 5.13 1.11
N ILE A 5 -2.56 4.06 1.88
CA ILE A 5 -3.61 3.34 2.62
C ILE A 5 -3.18 3.24 4.09
N THR A 6 -4.11 3.53 4.99
CA THR A 6 -3.96 3.30 6.43
C THR A 6 -5.09 2.39 6.91
N PRO A 7 -4.96 1.71 8.08
CA PRO A 7 -6.02 0.89 8.63
C PRO A 7 -7.37 1.62 8.74
N GLU A 8 -7.34 2.88 9.17
CA GLU A 8 -8.53 3.72 9.34
C GLU A 8 -9.21 4.04 7.99
N ARG A 9 -8.42 4.32 6.95
CA ARG A 9 -8.93 4.66 5.62
C ARG A 9 -9.35 3.43 4.83
N PHE A 10 -8.75 2.27 5.10
CA PHE A 10 -9.01 1.05 4.35
C PHE A 10 -10.47 0.60 4.43
N GLU A 11 -11.09 0.67 5.61
CA GLU A 11 -12.50 0.27 5.77
C GLU A 11 -13.43 1.12 4.89
N ALA A 12 -13.17 2.42 4.78
CA ALA A 12 -13.91 3.32 3.90
C ALA A 12 -13.63 3.08 2.40
N MET A 13 -12.43 2.60 2.06
CA MET A 13 -11.99 2.35 0.68
C MET A 13 -12.32 0.95 0.16
N LYS A 14 -12.83 0.06 1.01
CA LYS A 14 -13.13 -1.34 0.67
C LYS A 14 -14.03 -1.48 -0.57
N SER A 15 -14.99 -0.57 -0.74
CA SER A 15 -15.88 -0.50 -1.92
C SER A 15 -15.14 -0.12 -3.20
N VAL A 16 -14.12 0.74 -3.10
CA VAL A 16 -13.28 1.17 -4.24
C VAL A 16 -12.45 0.00 -4.77
N PHE A 17 -11.93 -0.85 -3.88
CA PHE A 17 -11.20 -2.06 -4.28
C PHE A 17 -12.09 -3.14 -4.91
N GLN A 18 -13.38 -3.18 -4.56
CA GLN A 18 -14.36 -4.11 -5.16
C GLN A 18 -14.83 -3.64 -6.55
N GLY A 19 -14.89 -2.33 -6.79
CA GLY A 19 -15.34 -1.75 -8.07
C GLY A 19 -14.23 -1.52 -9.11
N ALA A 20 -12.95 -1.62 -8.72
CA ALA A 20 -11.80 -1.46 -9.61
C ALA A 20 -11.63 -2.66 -10.56
N SER A 21 -12.53 -2.76 -11.54
CA SER A 21 -12.66 -3.84 -12.52
C SER A 21 -11.45 -4.06 -13.46
N GLY A 22 -10.30 -3.42 -13.23
CA GLY A 22 -9.21 -3.35 -14.21
C GLY A 22 -7.81 -3.76 -13.75
N VAL A 23 -7.51 -3.89 -12.45
CA VAL A 23 -6.08 -4.00 -12.02
C VAL A 23 -5.74 -5.19 -11.11
N ASP A 24 -6.69 -5.87 -10.45
CA ASP A 24 -6.49 -7.27 -10.00
C ASP A 24 -7.82 -7.93 -9.59
N VAL A 25 -8.39 -8.73 -10.49
CA VAL A 25 -9.67 -9.46 -10.33
C VAL A 25 -9.50 -10.86 -9.73
N THR A 26 -8.35 -11.18 -9.12
CA THR A 26 -8.12 -12.52 -8.51
C THR A 26 -8.23 -12.54 -6.99
N GLY A 27 -8.48 -11.38 -6.36
CA GLY A 27 -8.38 -11.23 -4.90
C GLY A 27 -6.94 -11.08 -4.40
N GLY A 28 -5.93 -11.25 -5.27
CA GLY A 28 -4.52 -11.17 -4.92
C GLY A 28 -4.09 -9.81 -4.38
N MET A 29 -4.59 -8.69 -4.91
CA MET A 29 -4.26 -7.34 -4.45
C MET A 29 -4.95 -7.03 -3.13
N MET A 30 -6.22 -7.40 -2.99
CA MET A 30 -6.96 -7.21 -1.73
C MET A 30 -6.30 -7.98 -0.59
N GLU A 31 -5.83 -9.21 -0.85
CA GLU A 31 -5.14 -10.00 0.15
C GLU A 31 -3.75 -9.43 0.50
N LYS A 32 -2.99 -8.94 -0.49
CA LYS A 32 -1.74 -8.20 -0.23
C LYS A 32 -1.97 -6.99 0.66
N VAL A 33 -3.01 -6.19 0.38
CA VAL A 33 -3.34 -5.01 1.20
C VAL A 33 -3.75 -5.42 2.61
N ARG A 34 -4.57 -6.45 2.79
CA ARG A 34 -4.93 -6.96 4.13
C ARG A 34 -3.73 -7.43 4.94
N LEU A 35 -2.85 -8.22 4.32
CA LEU A 35 -1.63 -8.69 4.95
C LEU A 35 -0.75 -7.53 5.39
N MET A 36 -0.54 -6.56 4.51
CA MET A 36 0.28 -5.37 4.78
C MET A 36 -0.33 -4.47 5.85
N LEU A 37 -1.66 -4.32 5.88
CA LEU A 37 -2.35 -3.60 6.95
C LEU A 37 -2.20 -4.29 8.30
N ARG A 38 -2.27 -5.63 8.33
CA ARG A 38 -1.98 -6.41 9.53
C ARG A 38 -0.54 -6.19 9.98
N LEU A 39 0.43 -6.25 9.08
CA LEU A 39 1.84 -5.97 9.40
C LEU A 39 2.04 -4.57 9.98
N SER A 40 1.34 -3.59 9.39
CA SER A 40 1.43 -2.21 9.84
C SER A 40 0.79 -2.00 11.21
N ARG A 41 -0.35 -2.64 11.48
CA ARG A 41 -1.04 -2.57 12.76
C ARG A 41 -0.30 -3.31 13.88
N ASP A 42 0.15 -4.54 13.60
CA ASP A 42 0.67 -5.44 14.64
C ASP A 42 2.14 -5.16 14.95
N PHE A 43 2.90 -4.63 13.98
CA PHE A 43 4.35 -4.46 14.08
C PHE A 43 4.84 -3.04 13.76
N SER A 44 3.94 -2.08 13.55
CA SER A 44 4.28 -0.70 13.15
C SER A 44 5.15 -0.63 11.88
N LEU A 45 5.06 -1.63 11.00
CA LEU A 45 5.82 -1.68 9.76
C LEU A 45 5.20 -0.79 8.69
N THR A 46 6.06 -0.20 7.87
CA THR A 46 5.67 0.47 6.65
C THR A 46 5.98 -0.43 5.47
N THR A 47 5.02 -0.58 4.56
CA THR A 47 5.14 -1.45 3.40
C THR A 47 4.71 -0.70 2.14
N ARG A 48 5.22 -1.08 0.99
CA ARG A 48 4.91 -0.42 -0.28
C ARG A 48 4.62 -1.47 -1.35
N ILE A 49 3.48 -1.33 -2.03
CA ILE A 49 3.16 -2.13 -3.21
C ILE A 49 3.64 -1.37 -4.44
N VAL A 50 4.50 -2.00 -5.23
CA VAL A 50 5.09 -1.45 -6.45
C VAL A 50 4.85 -2.36 -7.65
N ASN A 51 4.89 -1.79 -8.86
CA ASN A 51 4.81 -2.57 -10.09
C ASN A 51 6.15 -3.23 -10.41
N GLY A 52 6.24 -4.55 -10.26
CA GLY A 52 7.44 -5.32 -10.58
C GLY A 52 7.81 -5.37 -12.07
N LEU A 53 6.91 -4.97 -12.97
CA LEU A 53 7.18 -4.88 -14.41
C LEU A 53 7.81 -3.54 -14.80
N THR A 54 7.80 -2.55 -13.91
CA THR A 54 8.47 -1.26 -14.14
C THR A 54 9.95 -1.41 -13.79
N PRO A 55 10.87 -1.25 -14.77
CA PRO A 55 12.29 -1.33 -14.50
C PRO A 55 12.72 -0.35 -13.39
N LYS A 56 13.66 -0.77 -12.53
CA LYS A 56 14.23 0.01 -11.41
C LYS A 56 13.28 0.33 -10.24
N LEU A 57 11.97 0.16 -10.37
CA LEU A 57 11.03 0.55 -9.32
C LEU A 57 11.20 -0.23 -8.00
N VAL A 58 11.63 -1.50 -8.07
CA VAL A 58 11.96 -2.29 -6.88
C VAL A 58 13.21 -1.74 -6.17
N TYR A 59 14.24 -1.37 -6.93
CA TYR A 59 15.47 -0.79 -6.38
C TYR A 59 15.18 0.56 -5.73
N GLU A 60 14.40 1.42 -6.42
CA GLU A 60 13.99 2.72 -5.92
C GLU A 60 13.16 2.58 -4.63
N ALA A 61 12.24 1.62 -4.56
CA ALA A 61 11.44 1.39 -3.35
C ALA A 61 12.24 0.93 -2.13
N LEU A 62 13.43 0.36 -2.32
CA LEU A 62 14.30 -0.08 -1.22
C LEU A 62 15.25 1.03 -0.74
N ILE A 63 15.60 1.97 -1.62
CA ILE A 63 16.61 3.00 -1.33
C ILE A 63 15.98 4.37 -1.04
N ASP A 64 14.82 4.65 -1.63
CA ASP A 64 14.10 5.91 -1.44
C ASP A 64 12.65 5.65 -0.97
N SER A 65 12.29 6.34 0.11
CA SER A 65 10.94 6.34 0.67
C SER A 65 9.90 7.01 -0.25
N THR A 66 10.31 7.76 -1.28
CA THR A 66 9.43 8.48 -2.22
C THR A 66 9.00 7.67 -3.44
N ALA A 67 9.47 6.43 -3.59
CA ALA A 67 9.21 5.59 -4.77
C ALA A 67 7.71 5.46 -5.12
N THR A 68 7.37 5.52 -6.41
CA THR A 68 6.00 5.45 -6.91
C THR A 68 5.33 4.12 -6.55
N GLY A 69 4.05 4.14 -6.19
CA GLY A 69 3.29 2.95 -5.79
C GLY A 69 2.30 3.27 -4.67
N THR A 70 1.77 2.24 -4.03
CA THR A 70 0.82 2.39 -2.92
C THR A 70 1.55 2.14 -1.60
N LEU A 71 1.66 3.18 -0.77
CA LEU A 71 2.21 3.08 0.58
C LEU A 71 1.16 2.58 1.57
N ILE A 72 1.53 1.66 2.46
CA ILE A 72 0.68 1.15 3.53
C ILE A 72 1.41 1.34 4.86
N CYS A 73 0.82 2.17 5.72
CA CYS A 73 1.40 2.58 7.00
C CYS A 73 0.33 2.72 8.10
N ALA A 74 0.77 2.78 9.36
CA ALA A 74 -0.13 2.73 10.51
C ALA A 74 -0.96 4.01 10.67
N SER A 75 -0.46 5.17 10.20
CA SER A 75 -1.15 6.45 10.26
C SER A 75 -0.81 7.33 9.06
N ALA A 76 -1.70 8.30 8.77
CA ALA A 76 -1.54 9.21 7.64
C ALA A 76 -0.42 10.26 7.85
N ASN A 77 0.11 10.39 9.07
CA ASN A 77 1.20 11.31 9.41
C ASN A 77 2.57 10.64 9.23
N TYR A 78 2.72 9.75 8.24
CA TYR A 78 3.96 9.05 7.97
C TYR A 78 4.75 9.71 6.82
N PRO A 79 6.08 9.89 6.93
CA PRO A 79 6.86 9.70 8.15
C PRO A 79 6.50 10.75 9.21
N PRO A 80 6.57 10.41 10.51
CA PRO A 80 6.27 11.38 11.57
C PRO A 80 7.20 12.59 11.42
N THR A 81 6.61 13.77 11.24
CA THR A 81 7.34 15.03 11.31
C THR A 81 7.76 15.22 12.76
N ASN A 82 9.08 15.28 12.98
CA ASN A 82 9.70 15.62 14.27
C ASN A 82 9.31 17.04 14.69
#